data_AF-A0A8X7MIH3-F1
#
_entry.id   AF-A0A8X7MIH3-F1
#
_cell.length_a   1.000
_cell.length_b   1.000
_cell.length_c   1.000
_cell.angle_alpha   90.00
_cell.angle_beta   90.00
_cell.angle_gamma   90.00
#
_symmetry.space_group_name_H-M   'P 1'
#
loop_
_entity.id
_entity.type
_entity.pdbx_description
1 polymer ?
#
loop_
_entity_poly.entity_id
_entity_poly.type
_entity_poly.pdbx_seq_one_letter_code
_entity_poly.pdbx_strand_id
1 'polypeptide(L)'
;MRVQLTEAQERNTRTITQTALNYNTNAPYQACLAAMTAAITETEIYIYANSRVPASMNYHYDGVTTEQDYVGIFQYPASRFRNIGADMDPAYATQIFLYQMVRISGWQNMDPGTLAQQVQHRG
;
A
#
# COMPACT_ATOMS: atom_id res chain seq x y z
N MET A 1 18.28 14.45 -14.58
CA MET A 1 17.32 13.40 -14.17
C MET A 1 15.95 14.04 -14.09
N ARG A 2 15.02 13.74 -15.01
CA ARG A 2 13.64 14.20 -14.89
C ARG A 2 12.95 13.29 -13.88
N VAL A 3 12.64 13.81 -12.70
CA VAL A 3 11.85 13.12 -11.68
C VAL A 3 10.38 13.37 -12.02
N GLN A 4 9.84 12.58 -12.93
CA GLN A 4 8.42 12.59 -13.26
C GLN A 4 7.85 11.21 -12.92
N LEU A 5 6.68 11.20 -12.30
CA LEU A 5 5.95 9.96 -12.04
C LEU A 5 5.54 9.34 -13.38
N THR A 6 5.53 8.01 -13.44
CA THR A 6 4.91 7.29 -14.56
C THR A 6 3.39 7.35 -14.46
N GLU A 7 2.67 7.08 -15.55
CA GLU A 7 1.20 7.01 -15.55
C GLU A 7 0.66 6.04 -14.49
N ALA A 8 1.36 4.91 -14.28
CA ALA A 8 1.04 3.95 -13.23
C ALA A 8 1.18 4.55 -11.83
N GLN A 9 2.32 5.21 -11.56
CA GLN A 9 2.55 5.87 -10.27
C GLN A 9 1.54 7.00 -10.03
N GLU A 10 1.18 7.79 -11.04
CA GLU A 10 0.15 8.83 -10.91
C GLU A 10 -1.23 8.24 -10.57
N ARG A 11 -1.65 7.19 -11.28
CA ARG A 11 -2.93 6.50 -11.03
C ARG A 11 -2.98 5.90 -9.63
N ASN A 12 -1.91 5.22 -9.21
CA ASN A 12 -1.85 4.56 -7.91
C ASN A 12 -1.73 5.60 -6.78
N THR A 13 -0.95 6.67 -6.96
CA THR A 13 -0.87 7.82 -6.04
C THR A 13 -2.26 8.43 -5.82
N ARG A 14 -3.01 8.67 -6.90
CA ARG A 14 -4.39 9.20 -6.82
C ARG A 14 -5.28 8.27 -6.00
N THR A 15 -5.16 6.97 -6.20
CA THR A 15 -5.97 5.96 -5.49
C THR A 15 -5.66 5.93 -4.00
N ILE A 16 -4.37 5.89 -3.61
CA ILE A 16 -3.96 5.94 -2.20
C ILE A 16 -4.44 7.24 -1.56
N THR A 17 -4.20 8.38 -2.21
CA THR A 17 -4.55 9.71 -1.70
C THR A 17 -6.06 9.83 -1.47
N GLN A 18 -6.87 9.48 -2.47
CA GLN A 18 -8.33 9.53 -2.34
C GLN A 18 -8.83 8.59 -1.24
N THR A 19 -8.29 7.37 -1.18
CA THR A 19 -8.69 6.40 -0.16
C THR A 19 -8.36 6.91 1.25
N ALA A 20 -7.14 7.41 1.46
CA ALA A 20 -6.69 7.88 2.77
C ALA A 20 -7.43 9.12 3.25
N LEU A 21 -7.66 10.10 2.37
CA LEU A 21 -8.42 11.30 2.70
C LEU A 21 -9.89 10.98 3.00
N ASN A 22 -10.46 9.96 2.35
CA ASN A 22 -11.85 9.54 2.56
C ASN A 22 -12.04 8.50 3.67
N TYR A 23 -10.97 8.03 4.31
CA TYR A 23 -11.04 7.00 5.37
C TYR A 23 -11.61 7.53 6.71
N ASN A 24 -11.96 8.82 6.78
CA ASN A 24 -12.62 9.47 7.92
C ASN A 24 -11.85 9.33 9.25
N THR A 25 -10.54 9.59 9.21
CA THR A 25 -9.71 9.69 10.41
C THR A 25 -9.72 11.11 10.99
N ASN A 26 -9.27 11.26 12.24
CA ASN A 26 -9.08 12.57 12.85
C ASN A 26 -7.81 13.31 12.38
N ALA A 27 -6.99 12.69 11.51
CA ALA A 27 -5.79 13.29 10.92
C ALA A 27 -5.57 12.76 9.48
N PRO A 28 -6.43 13.14 8.51
CA PRO A 28 -6.44 12.54 7.16
C PRO A 28 -5.17 12.82 6.36
N TYR A 29 -4.52 13.97 6.55
CA TYR A 29 -3.24 14.26 5.89
C TYR A 29 -2.11 13.35 6.39
N GLN A 30 -2.04 13.13 7.71
CA GLN A 30 -1.08 12.20 8.29
C GLN A 30 -1.31 10.77 7.79
N ALA A 31 -2.58 10.36 7.70
CA ALA A 31 -2.97 9.07 7.15
C ALA A 31 -2.48 8.88 5.70
N CYS A 32 -2.66 9.91 4.88
CA CYS A 32 -2.19 9.94 3.50
C CYS A 32 -0.66 9.89 3.43
N LEU A 33 0.06 10.67 4.24
CA LEU A 33 1.51 10.67 4.28
C LEU A 33 2.06 9.28 4.64
N ALA A 34 1.54 8.65 5.69
CA ALA A 34 2.00 7.33 6.12
C ALA A 34 1.76 6.26 5.04
N ALA A 35 0.57 6.23 4.42
CA ALA A 35 0.27 5.28 3.36
C ALA A 35 1.13 5.50 2.11
N MET A 36 1.33 6.76 1.69
CA MET A 36 2.21 7.09 0.57
C MET A 36 3.67 6.74 0.88
N THR A 37 4.15 7.02 2.09
CA THR A 37 5.51 6.64 2.52
C THR A 37 5.69 5.13 2.44
N ALA A 38 4.74 4.34 2.94
CA ALA A 38 4.80 2.88 2.82
C ALA A 38 4.82 2.43 1.36
N ALA A 39 3.93 2.92 0.50
CA ALA A 39 3.89 2.52 -0.91
C ALA A 39 5.16 2.91 -1.68
N ILE A 40 5.75 4.08 -1.39
CA ILE A 40 7.04 4.48 -1.96
C ILE A 40 8.14 3.52 -1.53
N THR A 41 8.20 3.19 -0.25
CA THR A 41 9.24 2.30 0.31
C THR A 41 9.13 0.88 -0.22
N GLU A 42 7.93 0.33 -0.34
CA GLU A 42 7.74 -1.07 -0.71
C GLU A 42 7.84 -1.30 -2.23
N THR A 43 7.35 -0.36 -3.04
CA THR A 43 7.11 -0.62 -4.47
C THR A 43 7.38 0.56 -5.38
N GLU A 44 7.90 1.68 -4.88
CA GLU A 44 7.89 2.95 -5.63
C GLU A 44 6.49 3.31 -6.17
N ILE A 45 5.42 2.91 -5.46
CA ILE A 45 4.01 3.14 -5.82
C ILE A 45 3.52 2.25 -7.00
N TYR A 46 4.23 1.18 -7.37
CA TYR A 46 3.76 0.20 -8.35
C TYR A 46 2.97 -0.94 -7.71
N ILE A 47 1.98 -1.49 -8.43
CA ILE A 47 1.29 -2.72 -8.01
C ILE A 47 2.04 -3.92 -8.60
N TYR A 48 2.61 -4.78 -7.76
CA TYR A 48 3.32 -5.97 -8.25
C TYR A 48 2.44 -7.23 -8.12
N ALA A 49 2.27 -7.94 -9.23
CA ALA A 49 1.87 -9.35 -9.20
C ALA A 49 3.09 -10.24 -8.89
N ASN A 50 2.88 -11.47 -8.47
CA ASN A 50 3.95 -12.40 -8.13
C ASN A 50 3.80 -13.71 -8.91
N SER A 51 4.85 -14.13 -9.59
CA SER A 51 4.83 -15.36 -10.39
C SER A 51 4.72 -16.63 -9.55
N ARG A 52 5.07 -16.57 -8.24
CA ARG A 52 4.84 -17.64 -7.26
C ARG A 52 3.42 -17.65 -6.70
N VAL A 53 2.63 -16.61 -6.99
CA VAL A 53 1.21 -16.50 -6.63
C VAL A 53 0.40 -16.32 -7.92
N PRO A 54 0.19 -17.38 -8.74
CA PRO A 54 -0.41 -17.24 -10.07
C PRO A 54 -1.77 -16.53 -10.08
N ALA A 55 -2.54 -16.65 -9.00
CA ALA A 55 -3.81 -15.94 -8.86
C ALA A 55 -3.69 -14.40 -8.93
N SER A 56 -2.55 -13.84 -8.50
CA SER A 56 -2.29 -12.39 -8.55
C SER A 56 -2.20 -11.85 -9.99
N MET A 57 -1.79 -12.70 -10.94
CA MET A 57 -1.67 -12.33 -12.37
C MET A 57 -3.01 -12.11 -13.06
N ASN A 58 -4.13 -12.46 -12.41
CA ASN A 58 -5.48 -12.25 -12.95
C ASN A 58 -6.03 -10.84 -12.66
N TYR A 59 -5.28 -10.00 -11.93
CA TYR A 59 -5.67 -8.64 -11.56
C TYR A 59 -4.79 -7.61 -12.27
N HIS A 60 -5.15 -6.32 -12.18
CA HIS A 60 -4.29 -5.25 -12.68
C HIS A 60 -2.96 -5.24 -11.92
N TYR A 61 -1.84 -5.15 -12.62
CA TYR A 61 -0.51 -4.97 -12.05
C TYR A 61 0.37 -4.13 -12.99
N ASP A 62 1.36 -3.48 -12.42
CA ASP A 62 2.33 -2.63 -13.12
C ASP A 62 3.69 -3.32 -13.30
N GLY A 63 3.92 -4.40 -12.54
CA GLY A 63 5.12 -5.21 -12.63
C GLY A 63 4.93 -6.61 -12.07
N VAL A 64 5.96 -7.45 -12.24
CA VAL A 64 6.01 -8.81 -11.71
C VAL A 64 7.22 -8.95 -10.81
N THR A 65 7.02 -9.53 -9.63
CA THR A 65 8.07 -9.92 -8.70
C THR A 65 8.16 -11.45 -8.55
N THR A 66 9.26 -11.89 -7.96
CA THR A 66 9.50 -13.26 -7.49
C THR A 66 9.85 -13.28 -6.00
N GLU A 67 9.81 -12.14 -5.32
CA GLU A 67 10.15 -12.01 -3.91
C GLU A 67 9.10 -12.73 -3.05
N GLN A 68 9.55 -13.73 -2.28
CA GLN A 68 8.72 -14.55 -1.40
C GLN A 68 7.37 -14.94 -2.03
N ASP A 69 6.26 -14.66 -1.36
CA ASP A 69 4.88 -14.76 -1.86
C ASP A 69 4.15 -13.40 -1.83
N TYR A 70 4.90 -12.29 -1.87
CA TYR A 70 4.35 -10.95 -1.62
C TYR A 70 3.73 -10.37 -2.89
N VAL A 71 2.62 -9.63 -2.72
CA VAL A 71 1.86 -9.03 -3.83
C VAL A 71 1.38 -7.62 -3.51
N GLY A 72 0.85 -6.92 -4.51
CA GLY A 72 0.18 -5.64 -4.31
C GLY A 72 1.14 -4.46 -4.09
N ILE A 73 0.56 -3.32 -3.74
CA ILE A 73 1.27 -2.04 -3.61
C ILE A 73 2.05 -1.89 -2.30
N PHE A 74 1.68 -2.68 -1.28
CA PHE A 74 2.32 -2.70 0.04
C PHE A 74 3.13 -3.98 0.30
N GLN A 75 3.28 -4.85 -0.71
CA GLN A 75 4.04 -6.10 -0.63
C GLN A 75 3.65 -6.98 0.58
N TYR A 76 2.35 -7.16 0.81
CA TYR A 76 1.90 -8.07 1.87
C TYR A 76 2.03 -9.53 1.43
N PRO A 77 2.22 -10.48 2.37
CA PRO A 77 2.19 -11.90 2.05
C PRO A 77 0.82 -12.32 1.52
N ALA A 78 0.79 -13.01 0.39
CA ALA A 78 -0.45 -13.53 -0.20
C ALA A 78 -1.25 -14.40 0.80
N SER A 79 -0.56 -15.12 1.68
CA SER A 79 -1.15 -15.91 2.76
C SER A 79 -1.99 -15.11 3.78
N ARG A 80 -1.82 -13.79 3.87
CA ARG A 80 -2.63 -12.90 4.71
C ARG A 80 -4.07 -12.76 4.18
N PHE A 81 -4.31 -13.08 2.92
CA PHE A 81 -5.57 -12.82 2.23
C PHE A 81 -6.27 -14.09 1.78
N ARG A 82 -7.55 -14.21 2.14
CA ARG A 82 -8.43 -15.25 1.57
C ARG A 82 -8.76 -14.96 0.10
N ASN A 83 -8.81 -13.69 -0.27
CA ASN A 83 -9.03 -13.22 -1.64
C ASN A 83 -7.84 -12.35 -2.06
N ILE A 84 -6.97 -12.86 -2.93
CA ILE A 84 -5.80 -12.14 -3.43
C ILE A 84 -6.17 -10.83 -4.13
N GLY A 85 -7.37 -10.73 -4.73
CA GLY A 85 -7.84 -9.50 -5.35
C GLY A 85 -7.93 -8.31 -4.39
N ALA A 86 -8.10 -8.58 -3.09
CA ALA A 86 -8.11 -7.55 -2.05
C ALA A 86 -6.73 -6.86 -1.87
N ASP A 87 -5.64 -7.59 -2.07
CA ASP A 87 -4.28 -7.06 -1.94
C ASP A 87 -3.79 -6.44 -3.26
N MET A 88 -4.25 -6.99 -4.38
CA MET A 88 -4.02 -6.44 -5.71
C MET A 88 -4.80 -5.14 -5.99
N ASP A 89 -5.88 -4.88 -5.25
CA ASP A 89 -6.61 -3.62 -5.31
C ASP A 89 -5.94 -2.57 -4.40
N PRO A 90 -5.31 -1.52 -4.97
CA PRO A 90 -4.60 -0.51 -4.19
C PRO A 90 -5.52 0.27 -3.22
N ALA A 91 -6.81 0.43 -3.53
CA ALA A 91 -7.74 1.09 -2.61
C ALA A 91 -8.02 0.20 -1.40
N TYR A 92 -8.30 -1.08 -1.62
CA TYR A 92 -8.57 -2.02 -0.52
C TYR A 92 -7.33 -2.28 0.33
N ALA A 93 -6.16 -2.45 -0.29
CA ALA A 93 -4.90 -2.58 0.40
C ALA A 93 -4.58 -1.32 1.25
N THR A 94 -4.91 -0.12 0.75
CA THR A 94 -4.77 1.13 1.51
C THR A 94 -5.71 1.17 2.72
N GLN A 95 -6.95 0.69 2.59
CA GLN A 95 -7.86 0.60 3.74
C GLN A 95 -7.33 -0.33 4.84
N ILE A 96 -6.70 -1.45 4.47
CA ILE A 96 -6.06 -2.36 5.43
C ILE A 96 -4.89 -1.67 6.14
N PHE A 97 -4.02 -0.99 5.39
CA PHE A 97 -2.93 -0.21 5.95
C PHE A 97 -3.47 0.78 7.00
N LEU A 98 -4.49 1.57 6.64
CA LEU A 98 -5.09 2.58 7.50
C LEU A 98 -5.80 1.97 8.71
N TYR A 99 -6.46 0.83 8.54
CA TYR A 99 -7.06 0.07 9.63
C TYR A 99 -6.04 -0.33 10.69
N GLN A 100 -4.85 -0.77 10.29
CA GLN A 100 -3.78 -1.08 11.24
C GLN A 100 -3.13 0.19 11.82
N MET A 101 -2.97 1.23 11.01
CA MET A 101 -2.40 2.52 11.40
C MET A 101 -3.16 3.18 12.54
N VAL A 102 -4.49 3.28 12.47
CA VAL A 102 -5.28 3.97 13.50
C VAL A 102 -5.27 3.27 14.87
N ARG A 103 -4.77 2.03 14.93
CA ARG A 103 -4.60 1.24 16.16
C ARG A 103 -3.24 1.49 16.85
N ILE A 104 -2.39 2.32 16.25
CA ILE A 104 -1.11 2.73 16.83
C ILE A 104 -1.33 3.98 17.68
N SER A 105 -0.96 3.92 18.96
CA SER A 105 -1.08 5.09 19.85
C SER A 105 -0.19 6.24 19.35
N GLY A 106 -0.75 7.44 19.26
CA GLY A 106 -0.02 8.64 18.83
C GLY A 106 0.28 8.72 17.33
N TRP A 107 -0.35 7.88 16.50
CA TRP A 107 -0.11 7.86 15.04
C TRP A 107 -0.27 9.23 14.36
N GLN A 108 -1.16 10.09 14.89
CA GLN A 108 -1.48 11.39 14.31
C GLN A 108 -0.26 12.34 14.22
N ASN A 109 0.70 12.19 15.12
CA ASN A 109 1.86 13.08 15.22
C ASN A 109 3.19 12.31 15.06
N MET A 110 3.13 11.03 14.69
CA MET A 110 4.31 10.19 14.50
C MET A 110 5.02 10.58 13.20
N ASP A 111 6.34 10.45 13.16
CA ASP A 111 7.06 10.57 11.88
C ASP A 111 6.49 9.57 10.85
N PRO A 112 6.15 10.00 9.61
CA PRO A 112 5.50 9.13 8.62
C PRO A 112 6.28 7.87 8.26
N GLY A 113 7.61 7.95 8.20
CA GLY A 113 8.46 6.77 7.94
C GLY A 113 8.40 5.77 9.09
N THR A 114 8.50 6.27 10.31
CA THR A 114 8.35 5.47 11.53
C THR A 114 6.96 4.82 11.60
N LEU A 115 5.91 5.58 11.29
CA LEU A 115 4.54 5.07 11.31
C LEU A 115 4.32 4.01 10.22
N ALA A 116 4.78 4.25 9.00
CA ALA A 116 4.73 3.29 7.90
C ALA A 116 5.40 1.97 8.28
N GLN A 117 6.62 2.04 8.84
CA GLN A 117 7.35 0.87 9.30
C GLN A 117 6.59 0.12 10.42
N GLN A 118 6.02 0.84 11.39
CA GLN A 118 5.23 0.21 12.45
C GLN A 118 3.97 -0.48 11.93
N VAL A 119 3.33 0.06 10.90
CA VAL A 119 2.19 -0.60 10.25
C VAL A 119 2.62 -1.84 9.48
N GLN A 120 3.72 -1.76 8.73
CA GLN A 120 4.24 -2.87 7.92
C GLN A 120 4.67 -4.07 8.78
N HIS A 121 5.17 -3.82 10.00
CA HIS A 121 5.48 -4.90 10.95
C HIS A 121 4.28 -5.47 11.72
N ARG A 122 3.07 -4.92 11.52
CA ARG A 122 1.84 -5.46 12.12
C ARG A 122 1.19 -6.47 11.17
N GLY A 123 1.41 -7.76 11.49
CA GLY A 123 0.74 -8.92 10.89
C GLY A 123 -0.74 -9.00 11.24
#